data_AF-A0A2N7XT75-F1
#
_entry.id   AF-A0A2N7XT75-F1
#
_cell.length_a   1.000
_cell.length_b   1.000
_cell.length_c   1.000
_cell.angle_alpha   90.00
_cell.angle_beta   90.00
_cell.angle_gamma   90.00
#
_symmetry.space_group_name_H-M   'P 1'
#
loop_
_entity.id
_entity.type
_entity.pdbx_description
1 polymer ?
#
loop_
_entity_poly.entity_id
_entity_poly.type
_entity_poly.pdbx_seq_one_letter_code
_entity_poly.pdbx_strand_id
1 'polypeptide(L)'
;VIPSGTLLDEPMVAQIEAIGTQSCKIRSPLVCETKIGVCGKCYGRDLARGTPVNIGEAVGVIAAQSIGEPGTQLTMRTFHIGGAA
;
A
#
# COMPACT_ATOMS: atom_id res chain seq x y z
N VAL A 1 -0.06 -22.45 -3.69
CA VAL A 1 -0.11 -22.05 -2.27
C VAL A 1 -1.31 -21.14 -2.03
N ILE A 2 -1.40 -19.98 -2.70
CA ILE A 2 -2.58 -19.10 -2.67
C ILE A 2 -3.16 -18.98 -4.09
N PRO A 3 -4.49 -19.04 -4.29
CA PRO A 3 -5.09 -18.87 -5.61
C PRO A 3 -4.99 -17.43 -6.12
N SER A 4 -5.02 -17.26 -7.45
CA SER A 4 -4.99 -15.94 -8.09
C SER A 4 -6.22 -15.11 -7.73
N GLY A 5 -6.02 -13.81 -7.51
CA GLY A 5 -7.11 -12.86 -7.19
C GLY A 5 -7.54 -12.84 -5.73
N THR A 6 -6.83 -13.55 -4.86
CA THR A 6 -7.06 -13.53 -3.40
C THR A 6 -6.42 -12.28 -2.80
N LEU A 7 -7.11 -11.64 -1.85
CA LEU A 7 -6.51 -10.60 -1.03
C LEU A 7 -5.55 -11.25 -0.04
N LEU A 8 -4.30 -10.80 -0.02
CA LEU A 8 -3.28 -11.36 0.87
C LEU A 8 -3.45 -10.80 2.28
N ASP A 9 -3.63 -11.72 3.22
CA ASP A 9 -3.60 -11.44 4.66
C ASP A 9 -2.31 -11.99 5.29
N GLU A 10 -1.99 -11.51 6.49
CA GLU A 10 -0.80 -11.87 7.26
C GLU A 10 -0.57 -13.39 7.41
N PRO A 11 -1.57 -14.25 7.71
CA PRO A 11 -1.35 -15.70 7.78
C PRO A 11 -1.00 -16.33 6.43
N MET A 12 -1.48 -15.76 5.32
CA MET A 12 -1.14 -16.25 3.98
C MET A 12 0.31 -15.90 3.62
N VAL A 13 0.79 -14.72 4.04
CA VAL A 13 2.18 -14.30 3.85
C VAL A 13 3.13 -15.24 4.59
N ALA A 14 2.83 -15.60 5.84
CA ALA A 14 3.64 -16.54 6.62
C ALA A 14 3.78 -17.91 5.92
N GLN A 15 2.73 -18.39 5.24
CA GLN A 15 2.79 -19.63 4.44
C GLN A 15 3.70 -19.48 3.21
N ILE A 16 3.66 -18.32 2.54
CA ILE A 16 4.51 -18.03 1.37
C ILE A 16 5.98 -17.97 1.79
N GLU A 17 6.27 -17.34 2.93
CA GLU A 17 7.61 -17.25 3.51
C GLU A 17 8.16 -18.62 3.92
N ALA A 18 7.33 -19.46 4.56
CA ALA A 18 7.72 -20.81 4.97
C ALA A 18 8.13 -21.71 3.78
N ILE A 19 7.57 -21.46 2.60
CA ILE A 19 7.87 -22.20 1.36
C ILE A 19 9.13 -21.64 0.67
N GLY A 20 9.65 -20.50 1.13
CA GLY A 20 10.85 -19.87 0.57
C GLY A 20 10.60 -19.19 -0.78
N THR A 21 9.36 -18.79 -1.07
CA THR A 21 9.03 -18.13 -2.35
C THR A 21 9.57 -16.70 -2.34
N GLN A 22 10.51 -16.37 -3.25
CA GLN A 22 11.18 -15.07 -3.28
C GLN A 22 10.43 -13.99 -4.08
N SER A 23 9.52 -14.38 -4.97
CA SER A 23 8.78 -13.42 -5.80
C SER A 23 7.36 -13.91 -6.09
N CYS A 24 6.43 -12.96 -6.20
CA CYS A 24 5.06 -13.23 -6.59
C CYS A 24 4.54 -12.14 -7.54
N LYS A 25 3.62 -12.52 -8.42
CA LYS A 25 2.96 -11.58 -9.31
C LYS A 25 1.74 -11.00 -8.60
N ILE A 26 1.76 -9.69 -8.37
CA ILE A 26 0.66 -8.96 -7.73
C ILE A 26 -0.09 -8.09 -8.73
N ARG A 27 -1.31 -7.68 -8.36
CA ARG A 27 -2.01 -6.60 -9.06
C ARG A 27 -1.45 -5.26 -8.57
N SER A 28 -1.48 -4.25 -9.44
CA SER A 28 -0.98 -2.91 -9.13
C SER A 28 -1.88 -1.86 -9.78
N PRO A 29 -2.02 -0.67 -9.17
CA PRO A 29 -2.64 0.49 -9.80
C PRO A 29 -1.97 0.88 -11.13
N LEU A 30 -0.66 0.63 -11.28
CA LEU A 30 0.13 1.00 -12.47
C LEU A 30 -0.26 0.25 -13.75
N VAL A 31 -0.84 -0.94 -13.60
CA VAL A 31 -1.26 -1.81 -14.71
C VAL A 31 -2.77 -2.01 -14.72
N CYS A 32 -3.52 -1.09 -14.11
CA CYS A 32 -4.97 -1.17 -14.05
C CYS A 32 -5.59 -0.71 -15.38
N GLU A 33 -6.42 -1.55 -15.98
CA GLU A 33 -7.11 -1.26 -17.27
C GLU A 33 -8.39 -0.42 -17.09
N THR A 34 -8.64 0.12 -15.90
CA THR A 34 -9.83 0.93 -15.65
C THR A 34 -9.68 2.29 -16.32
N LYS A 35 -10.70 2.74 -17.08
CA LYS A 35 -10.65 4.00 -17.84
C LYS A 35 -10.58 5.26 -16.95
N ILE A 36 -11.25 5.23 -15.80
CA ILE A 36 -11.34 6.35 -14.86
C ILE A 36 -11.11 5.81 -13.45
N GLY A 37 -10.05 6.29 -12.80
CA GLY A 37 -9.65 5.84 -11.46
C GLY A 37 -8.98 4.46 -11.47
N VAL A 38 -9.08 3.75 -10.35
CA VAL A 38 -8.42 2.45 -10.13
C VAL A 38 -9.44 1.46 -9.55
N CYS A 39 -9.43 0.21 -10.01
CA CYS A 39 -10.34 -0.80 -9.46
C CYS A 39 -9.91 -1.24 -8.06
N GLY A 40 -10.88 -1.58 -7.20
CA GLY A 40 -10.61 -1.99 -5.81
C GLY A 40 -9.69 -3.21 -5.68
N LYS A 41 -9.72 -4.13 -6.65
CA LYS A 41 -8.81 -5.29 -6.68
C LYS A 41 -7.37 -4.94 -7.08
N CYS A 42 -7.12 -3.84 -7.80
CA CYS A 42 -5.76 -3.40 -8.14
C CYS A 42 -5.16 -2.56 -7.01
N TYR A 43 -6.00 -1.85 -6.26
CA TYR A 43 -5.60 -1.12 -5.08
C TYR A 43 -5.41 -2.05 -3.86
N GLY A 44 -6.34 -2.97 -3.64
CA GLY A 44 -6.31 -3.95 -2.56
C GLY A 44 -7.02 -3.46 -1.29
N ARG A 45 -6.25 -3.36 -0.21
CA ARG A 45 -6.74 -3.08 1.15
C ARG A 45 -6.57 -1.60 1.50
N ASP A 46 -7.59 -1.02 2.11
CA ASP A 46 -7.46 0.26 2.81
C ASP A 46 -6.64 0.02 4.09
N LEU A 47 -5.43 0.58 4.15
CA LEU A 47 -4.52 0.40 5.27
C LEU A 47 -4.98 1.13 6.55
N ALA A 48 -5.87 2.11 6.45
CA ALA A 48 -6.41 2.81 7.61
C ALA A 48 -7.51 1.98 8.31
N ARG A 49 -8.32 1.25 7.53
CA ARG A 49 -9.44 0.46 8.05
C ARG A 49 -9.15 -1.04 8.14
N GLY A 50 -8.14 -1.52 7.44
CA GLY A 50 -7.83 -2.94 7.37
C GLY A 50 -8.87 -3.77 6.60
N THR A 51 -9.70 -3.15 5.77
CA THR A 51 -10.69 -3.84 4.91
C THR A 51 -10.35 -3.62 3.43
N PRO A 52 -10.93 -4.40 2.49
CA PRO A 52 -10.89 -4.04 1.08
C PRO A 52 -11.34 -2.59 0.87
N VAL A 53 -10.71 -1.88 -0.07
CA VAL A 53 -11.07 -0.48 -0.33
C VAL A 53 -12.52 -0.37 -0.82
N ASN A 54 -13.23 0.65 -0.32
CA ASN A 54 -14.60 0.92 -0.73
C ASN A 54 -14.65 1.55 -2.12
N ILE A 55 -15.72 1.27 -2.87
CA ILE A 55 -15.96 1.94 -4.15
C ILE A 55 -16.27 3.42 -3.90
N GLY A 56 -15.57 4.30 -4.63
CA GLY A 56 -15.68 5.74 -4.46
C GLY A 56 -14.70 6.36 -3.47
N GLU A 57 -13.86 5.56 -2.80
CA GLU A 57 -12.82 6.07 -1.91
C GLU A 57 -11.77 6.89 -2.70
N ALA A 58 -11.42 8.07 -2.18
CA ALA A 58 -10.50 9.01 -2.82
C ALA A 58 -9.02 8.61 -2.60
N VAL A 59 -8.64 7.43 -3.07
CA VAL A 59 -7.32 6.82 -2.84
C VAL A 59 -6.14 7.68 -3.29
N GLY A 60 -6.32 8.54 -4.30
CA GLY A 60 -5.27 9.46 -4.77
C GLY A 60 -4.95 10.57 -3.75
N VAL A 61 -5.97 11.12 -3.10
CA VAL A 61 -5.78 12.13 -2.04
C VAL A 61 -5.13 11.52 -0.82
N ILE A 62 -5.56 10.31 -0.44
CA ILE A 62 -4.97 9.54 0.66
C ILE A 62 -3.49 9.28 0.38
N ALA A 63 -3.14 8.81 -0.81
CA ALA A 63 -1.75 8.56 -1.19
C ALA A 63 -0.89 9.84 -1.13
N ALA A 64 -1.41 10.98 -1.61
CA ALA A 64 -0.68 12.24 -1.56
C ALA A 64 -0.39 12.70 -0.12
N GLN A 65 -1.37 12.57 0.78
CA GLN A 65 -1.20 12.95 2.19
C GLN A 65 -0.23 12.03 2.93
N SER A 66 -0.33 10.71 2.71
CA SER A 66 0.55 9.71 3.31
C SER A 66 2.03 9.90 2.96
N ILE A 67 2.34 10.62 1.89
CA ILE A 67 3.71 11.01 1.53
C ILE A 67 4.02 12.42 2.03
N GLY A 68 3.11 13.37 1.80
CA GLY A 68 3.34 14.79 2.07
C GLY A 68 3.49 15.13 3.55
N GLU A 69 2.59 14.64 4.42
CA GLU A 69 2.63 14.97 5.85
C GLU A 69 3.89 14.41 6.52
N PRO A 70 4.22 13.12 6.37
CA PRO A 70 5.47 12.59 6.93
C PRO A 70 6.72 13.25 6.31
N GLY A 71 6.67 13.59 5.02
CA GLY A 71 7.78 14.27 4.33
C GLY A 71 8.10 15.63 4.96
N THR A 72 7.07 16.44 5.21
CA THR A 72 7.23 17.74 5.89
C THR A 72 7.66 17.58 7.36
N GLN A 73 7.16 16.55 8.05
CA GLN A 73 7.59 16.24 9.41
C GLN A 73 9.07 15.84 9.46
N LEU A 74 9.55 15.02 8.52
CA LEU A 74 10.93 14.54 8.46
C LEU A 74 11.92 15.69 8.22
N THR A 75 11.60 16.61 7.32
CA THR A 75 12.45 17.78 7.07
C THR A 75 12.57 18.64 8.32
N MET A 76 11.44 18.96 8.96
CA MET A 76 11.43 19.74 10.20
C MET A 76 12.22 19.03 11.32
N ARG A 77 12.00 17.74 11.55
CA ARG A 77 12.72 16.98 12.61
C ARG A 77 14.23 16.94 12.38
N THR A 78 14.67 16.83 11.12
CA THR A 78 16.10 16.78 10.79
C THR A 78 16.80 18.09 11.15
N PHE A 79 16.18 19.25 10.90
CA PHE A 79 16.78 20.55 11.25
C PHE A 79 16.89 20.78 12.76
N HIS A 80 15.97 20.27 13.56
CA HIS A 80 16.00 20.46 15.02
C HIS A 80 17.06 19.59 15.71
N ILE A 81 17.42 18.44 15.12
CA ILE A 81 18.48 17.57 15.64
C ILE A 81 19.87 18.02 15.15
N GLY A 82 19.95 18.64 13.97
CA GLY A 82 21.20 19.12 13.37
C GLY A 82 21.95 20.22 14.14
N GLY A 83 21.40 20.74 15.25
CA GLY A 83 22.11 21.64 16.17
C GLY A 83 22.97 20.93 17.24
N ALA A 84 22.93 19.60 17.31
CA ALA A 84 23.66 18.78 18.28
C ALA A 84 24.75 17.90 17.64
N ALA A 85 25.22 18.27 16.45
CA ALA A 85 26.35 17.63 15.75
C ALA A 85 27.63 18.47 15.90
#